data_AF-A0A068RG07-F1
#
_entry.id   AF-A0A068RG07-F1
#
_cell.length_a   1.000
_cell.length_b   1.000
_cell.length_c   1.000
_cell.angle_alpha   90.00
_cell.angle_beta   90.00
_cell.angle_gamma   90.00
#
_symmetry.space_group_name_H-M   'P 1'
#
loop_
_entity.id
_entity.type
_entity.pdbx_description
1 polymer ?
#
loop_
_entity_poly.entity_id
_entity_poly.type
_entity_poly.pdbx_seq_one_letter_code
_entity_poly.pdbx_strand_id
1 'polypeptide(L)'
;MRAISNQKKEDVKHLLQQGTTYRKISELTGVSLGAIGAIRKDLNVDIEANGAGRKRIMSSNDIRAVIRKLVTGEYKSVEDASRQLRATYPNKVTPSAETIRREMKRLNYVAMKKPNVLPLTRSRRNARFRFAQAYRSWTVEDWKRVVFTDETKVNRLGSDGLHWTWIDPDGKLRERNVIHTYKHGGGSIMI
;
A
#
# COMPACT_ATOMS: atom_id res chain seq x y z
N MET A 1 50.76 23.61 4.74
CA MET A 1 49.48 23.99 4.09
C MET A 1 49.35 25.50 4.12
N ARG A 2 49.10 26.17 2.99
CA ARG A 2 48.84 27.63 2.98
C ARG A 2 47.41 27.89 3.46
N ALA A 3 47.25 28.83 4.39
CA ALA A 3 45.94 29.23 4.89
C ALA A 3 45.13 29.90 3.76
N ILE A 4 43.85 29.56 3.67
CA ILE A 4 42.92 30.20 2.73
C ILE A 4 42.66 31.63 3.22
N SER A 5 42.77 32.60 2.31
CA SER A 5 42.48 34.00 2.59
C SER A 5 41.05 34.19 3.12
N ASN A 6 40.85 35.09 4.08
CA ASN A 6 39.54 35.40 4.65
C ASN A 6 38.53 35.86 3.60
N GLN A 7 38.98 36.58 2.56
CA GLN A 7 38.11 36.98 1.44
C GLN A 7 37.51 35.77 0.74
N LYS A 8 38.35 34.77 0.41
CA LYS A 8 37.90 33.54 -0.24
C LYS A 8 36.95 32.74 0.64
N LYS A 9 37.08 32.81 1.97
CA LYS A 9 36.16 32.15 2.90
C LYS A 9 34.76 32.81 2.88
N GLU A 10 34.70 34.14 2.88
CA GLU A 10 33.42 34.87 2.77
C GLU A 10 32.77 34.68 1.40
N ASP A 11 33.54 34.68 0.31
CA ASP A 11 33.02 34.40 -1.03
C ASP A 11 32.41 32.98 -1.11
N VAL A 12 33.09 31.97 -0.56
CA VAL A 12 32.59 30.59 -0.48
C VAL A 12 31.31 30.53 0.37
N LYS A 13 31.25 31.24 1.50
CA LYS A 13 30.08 31.27 2.37
C LYS A 13 28.86 31.85 1.67
N HIS A 14 29.02 32.98 0.98
CA HIS A 14 27.94 33.59 0.20
C HIS A 14 27.43 32.65 -0.90
N LEU A 15 28.33 31.99 -1.63
CA LEU A 15 27.95 31.05 -2.69
C LEU A 15 27.29 29.75 -2.16
N LEU A 16 27.65 29.30 -0.96
CA LEU A 16 26.99 28.16 -0.29
C LEU A 16 25.56 28.52 0.15
N GLN A 17 25.34 29.74 0.65
CA GLN A 17 24.00 30.23 1.00
C GLN A 17 23.09 30.39 -0.22
N GLN A 18 23.66 30.67 -1.39
CA GLN A 18 22.94 30.72 -2.67
C GLN A 18 22.60 29.32 -3.24
N GLY A 19 22.99 28.22 -2.59
CA GLY A 19 22.72 26.87 -3.07
C GLY A 19 23.59 26.42 -4.25
N THR A 20 24.72 27.10 -4.50
CA THR A 20 25.61 26.78 -5.62
C THR A 20 26.36 25.46 -5.38
N THR A 21 26.54 24.63 -6.42
CA THR A 21 27.23 23.34 -6.25
C THR A 21 28.72 23.51 -5.95
N TYR A 22 29.32 22.58 -5.19
CA TYR A 22 30.75 22.67 -4.80
C TYR A 22 31.70 22.77 -5.98
N ARG A 23 31.38 22.11 -7.09
CA ARG A 23 32.21 22.15 -8.30
C ARG A 23 32.23 23.57 -8.89
N LYS A 24 31.08 24.23 -8.96
CA LYS A 24 30.96 25.61 -9.45
C LYS A 24 31.62 26.61 -8.49
N ILE A 25 31.50 26.39 -7.17
CA ILE A 25 32.20 27.20 -6.16
C ILE A 25 33.71 27.06 -6.30
N SER A 26 34.22 25.85 -6.55
CA SER A 26 35.65 25.59 -6.76
C SER A 26 36.19 26.31 -8.00
N GLU A 27 35.44 26.29 -9.10
CA GLU A 27 35.78 27.01 -10.34
C GLU A 27 35.81 28.53 -10.14
N LEU A 28 34.86 29.10 -9.38
CA LEU A 28 34.77 30.55 -9.16
C LEU A 28 35.82 31.09 -8.17
N THR A 29 36.11 30.32 -7.10
CA THR A 29 36.95 30.81 -5.99
C THR A 29 38.39 30.28 -6.05
N GLY A 30 38.63 29.26 -6.89
CA GLY A 30 39.89 28.51 -6.96
C GLY A 30 40.22 27.75 -5.66
N VAL A 31 39.23 27.51 -4.80
CA VAL A 31 39.37 26.76 -3.54
C VAL A 31 39.08 25.29 -3.82
N SER A 32 39.83 24.39 -3.18
CA SER A 32 39.64 22.94 -3.38
C SER A 32 38.31 22.46 -2.81
N LEU A 33 37.75 21.40 -3.39
CA LEU A 33 36.49 20.80 -2.94
C LEU A 33 36.51 20.39 -1.46
N GLY A 34 37.66 19.89 -0.97
CA GLY A 34 37.84 19.51 0.44
C GLY A 34 37.79 20.72 1.40
N ALA A 35 38.38 21.84 0.99
CA ALA A 35 38.34 23.08 1.77
C ALA A 35 36.94 23.70 1.80
N ILE A 36 36.20 23.67 0.69
CA ILE A 36 34.79 24.09 0.64
C ILE A 36 33.95 23.24 1.60
N GLY A 37 34.18 21.92 1.64
CA GLY A 37 33.52 21.01 2.57
C GLY A 37 33.84 21.27 4.05
N ALA A 38 35.09 21.62 4.36
CA ALA A 38 35.50 22.01 5.71
C ALA A 38 34.85 23.34 6.14
N ILE A 39 34.85 24.34 5.26
CA ILE A 39 34.20 25.64 5.47
C ILE A 39 32.69 25.45 5.71
N ARG A 40 32.02 24.57 4.94
CA ARG A 40 30.60 24.24 5.20
C ARG A 40 30.39 23.66 6.59
N LYS A 41 31.25 22.71 7.02
CA LYS A 41 31.11 22.08 8.34
C LYS A 41 31.23 23.11 9.46
N ASP A 42 32.15 24.06 9.35
CA ASP A 42 32.31 25.14 10.33
C ASP A 42 31.11 26.11 10.36
N LEU A 43 30.50 26.38 9.19
CA LEU A 43 29.39 27.35 9.07
C LEU A 43 27.99 26.76 9.34
N ASN A 44 27.89 25.44 9.50
CA ASN A 44 26.63 24.72 9.76
C ASN A 44 25.48 25.11 8.79
N VAL A 45 25.79 25.37 7.53
CA VAL A 45 24.80 25.75 6.51
C VAL A 45 24.00 24.52 6.10
N ASP A 46 22.70 24.54 6.37
CA ASP A 46 21.73 23.57 5.86
C ASP A 46 21.50 23.82 4.37
N ILE A 47 22.12 22.97 3.54
CA ILE A 47 21.90 22.94 2.09
C ILE A 47 20.99 21.76 1.83
N GLU A 48 19.97 21.94 0.99
CA GLU A 48 19.13 20.84 0.53
C GLU A 48 20.02 19.70 0.01
N ALA A 49 19.74 18.49 0.48
CA ALA A 49 20.48 17.32 0.06
C ALA A 49 20.41 17.21 -1.46
N ASN A 50 21.56 17.16 -2.12
CA ASN A 50 21.62 16.76 -3.51
C ASN A 50 20.83 15.45 -3.63
N GLY A 51 19.88 15.37 -4.55
CA GLY A 51 19.05 14.19 -4.84
C GLY A 51 19.86 13.01 -5.41
N ALA A 52 21.05 12.76 -4.86
CA ALA A 52 21.96 11.70 -5.18
C ALA A 52 21.36 10.38 -4.72
N GLY A 53 21.06 9.52 -5.68
CA GLY A 53 20.50 8.21 -5.42
C GLY A 53 19.91 7.59 -6.68
N ARG A 54 19.68 6.28 -6.61
CA ARG A 54 18.98 5.57 -7.67
C ARG A 54 17.54 6.08 -7.75
N LYS A 55 17.15 6.59 -8.92
CA LYS A 55 15.75 6.95 -9.18
C LYS A 55 14.84 5.75 -8.98
N ARG A 56 13.62 6.00 -8.52
CA ARG A 56 12.60 4.96 -8.35
C ARG A 56 12.26 4.33 -9.70
N ILE A 57 12.01 3.02 -9.69
CA ILE A 57 11.62 2.28 -10.88
C ILE A 57 10.25 2.74 -11.38
N MET A 58 9.32 3.04 -10.46
CA MET A 58 7.98 3.52 -10.79
C MET A 58 7.86 5.02 -10.53
N SER A 59 7.26 5.73 -11.47
CA SER A 59 6.82 7.11 -11.27
C SER A 59 5.55 7.15 -10.40
N SER A 60 5.21 8.33 -9.87
CA SER A 60 3.95 8.53 -9.14
C SER A 60 2.72 8.18 -9.97
N ASN A 61 2.78 8.34 -11.30
CA ASN A 61 1.68 7.99 -12.19
C ASN A 61 1.56 6.48 -12.37
N ASP A 62 2.69 5.78 -12.52
CA ASP A 62 2.71 4.32 -12.62
C ASP A 62 2.15 3.69 -11.34
N ILE A 63 2.57 4.21 -10.17
CA ILE A 63 2.07 3.75 -8.87
C ILE A 63 0.55 3.88 -8.79
N ARG A 64 0.01 5.05 -9.15
CA ARG A 64 -1.45 5.28 -9.15
C ARG A 64 -2.17 4.36 -10.13
N ALA A 65 -1.61 4.12 -11.31
CA ALA A 65 -2.20 3.22 -12.29
C ALA A 65 -2.25 1.78 -11.78
N VAL A 66 -1.14 1.28 -11.22
CA VAL A 66 -1.05 -0.07 -10.64
C VAL A 66 -2.01 -0.24 -9.47
N ILE A 67 -2.08 0.75 -8.57
CA ILE A 67 -3.00 0.72 -7.43
C ILE A 67 -4.44 0.74 -7.91
N ARG A 68 -4.79 1.59 -8.89
CA ARG A 68 -6.13 1.62 -9.46
C ARG A 68 -6.53 0.25 -9.98
N LYS A 69 -5.67 -0.40 -10.77
CA LYS A 69 -5.93 -1.75 -11.30
C LYS A 69 -6.02 -2.81 -10.22
N LEU A 70 -5.17 -2.70 -9.19
CA LEU A 70 -5.26 -3.55 -8.01
C LEU A 70 -6.56 -3.34 -7.27
N VAL A 71 -7.09 -2.11 -7.19
CA VAL A 71 -8.32 -1.70 -6.48
C VAL A 71 -9.59 -1.97 -7.28
N THR A 72 -9.56 -1.90 -8.61
CA THR A 72 -10.68 -2.31 -9.47
C THR A 72 -10.79 -3.82 -9.59
N GLY A 73 -9.70 -4.55 -9.32
CA GLY A 73 -9.65 -6.02 -9.39
C GLY A 73 -9.19 -6.55 -10.74
N GLU A 74 -8.71 -5.68 -11.63
CA GLU A 74 -8.04 -6.07 -12.88
C GLU A 74 -6.75 -6.87 -12.56
N TYR A 75 -6.06 -6.49 -11.47
CA TYR A 75 -4.97 -7.28 -10.90
C TYR A 75 -5.47 -8.05 -9.68
N LYS A 76 -5.35 -9.38 -9.71
CA LYS A 76 -5.84 -10.26 -8.63
C LYS A 76 -4.98 -10.19 -7.37
N SER A 77 -3.67 -10.05 -7.54
CA SER A 77 -2.69 -9.92 -6.47
C SER A 77 -1.53 -9.03 -6.91
N VAL A 78 -0.61 -8.74 -6.00
CA VAL A 78 0.59 -7.96 -6.32
C VAL A 78 1.54 -8.75 -7.23
N GLU A 79 1.61 -10.07 -7.04
CA GLU A 79 2.33 -11.00 -7.89
C GLU A 79 1.73 -11.03 -9.29
N ASP A 80 0.40 -11.04 -9.37
CA ASP A 80 -0.32 -10.96 -10.63
C ASP A 80 -0.07 -9.63 -11.34
N ALA A 81 -0.10 -8.51 -10.62
CA ALA A 81 0.25 -7.20 -11.16
C ALA A 81 1.67 -7.17 -11.74
N SER A 82 2.66 -7.68 -11.00
CA SER A 82 4.05 -7.73 -11.48
C SER A 82 4.19 -8.61 -12.73
N ARG A 83 3.52 -9.77 -12.76
CA ARG A 83 3.50 -10.67 -13.93
C ARG A 83 2.87 -10.00 -15.15
N GLN A 84 1.70 -9.39 -14.98
CA GLN A 84 0.99 -8.71 -16.05
C GLN A 84 1.79 -7.51 -16.58
N LEU A 85 2.39 -6.69 -15.71
CA LEU A 85 3.24 -5.58 -16.12
C LEU A 85 4.43 -6.06 -16.96
N ARG A 86 5.07 -7.17 -16.56
CA ARG A 86 6.18 -7.78 -17.30
C ARG A 86 5.76 -8.28 -18.68
N ALA A 87 4.56 -8.86 -18.79
CA ALA A 87 3.99 -9.30 -20.06
C ALA A 87 3.60 -8.12 -20.98
N THR A 88 3.01 -7.05 -20.42
CA THR A 88 2.60 -5.88 -21.21
C THR A 88 3.80 -5.07 -21.72
N TYR A 89 4.88 -4.99 -20.94
CA TYR A 89 6.05 -4.18 -21.28
C TYR A 89 7.35 -5.00 -21.23
N PRO A 90 7.56 -5.94 -22.18
CA PRO A 90 8.70 -6.86 -22.17
C PRO A 90 10.06 -6.15 -22.27
N ASN A 91 10.10 -4.99 -22.93
CA ASN A 91 11.33 -4.23 -23.17
C ASN A 91 11.57 -3.11 -22.13
N LYS A 92 10.77 -3.04 -21.06
CA LYS A 92 10.94 -2.05 -19.98
C LYS A 92 11.30 -2.72 -18.66
N VAL A 93 12.06 -2.00 -17.84
CA VAL A 93 12.29 -2.38 -16.44
C VAL A 93 10.95 -2.30 -15.71
N THR A 94 10.39 -3.45 -15.38
CA THR A 94 9.11 -3.58 -14.67
C THR A 94 9.34 -3.81 -13.18
N PRO A 95 8.43 -3.32 -12.32
CA PRO A 95 8.58 -3.48 -10.87
C PRO A 95 8.34 -4.94 -10.46
N SER A 96 9.15 -5.41 -9.52
CA SER A 96 8.88 -6.68 -8.83
C SER A 96 7.66 -6.55 -7.92
N ALA A 97 7.07 -7.68 -7.55
CA ALA A 97 5.98 -7.72 -6.56
C ALA A 97 6.37 -6.99 -5.27
N GLU A 98 7.60 -7.18 -4.78
CA GLU A 98 8.08 -6.52 -3.56
C GLU A 98 8.16 -4.99 -3.70
N THR A 99 8.59 -4.48 -4.85
CA THR A 99 8.59 -3.04 -5.13
C THR A 99 7.16 -2.47 -5.07
N ILE A 100 6.19 -3.18 -5.62
CA ILE A 100 4.78 -2.78 -5.56
C ILE A 100 4.28 -2.78 -4.10
N ARG A 101 4.57 -3.83 -3.31
CA ARG A 101 4.18 -3.88 -1.88
C ARG A 101 4.75 -2.72 -1.08
N ARG A 102 6.02 -2.35 -1.32
CA ARG A 102 6.67 -1.22 -0.64
C ARG A 102 5.98 0.10 -0.96
N GLU A 103 5.63 0.32 -2.22
CA GLU A 103 4.90 1.52 -2.62
C GLU A 103 3.47 1.56 -2.05
N MET A 104 2.79 0.41 -1.97
CA MET A 104 1.49 0.32 -1.28
C MET A 104 1.59 0.68 0.19
N LYS A 105 2.58 0.11 0.92
CA LYS A 105 2.82 0.46 2.33
C LYS A 105 3.17 1.93 2.52
N ARG A 106 3.96 2.51 1.61
CA ARG A 106 4.31 3.95 1.64
C ARG A 106 3.07 4.85 1.48
N LEU A 107 2.05 4.38 0.78
CA LEU A 107 0.77 5.05 0.62
C LEU A 107 -0.25 4.64 1.70
N ASN A 108 0.21 4.03 2.81
CA ASN A 108 -0.60 3.59 3.95
C ASN A 108 -1.64 2.52 3.62
N TYR A 109 -1.47 1.78 2.52
CA TYR A 109 -2.27 0.57 2.29
C TYR A 109 -1.83 -0.55 3.22
N VAL A 110 -2.80 -1.26 3.78
CA VAL A 110 -2.57 -2.37 4.69
C VAL A 110 -3.04 -3.67 4.06
N ALA A 111 -2.21 -4.71 4.14
CA ALA A 111 -2.59 -6.06 3.76
C ALA A 111 -3.44 -6.67 4.88
N MET A 112 -4.61 -7.20 4.52
CA MET A 112 -5.55 -7.82 5.45
C MET A 112 -6.06 -9.15 4.88
N LYS A 113 -6.31 -10.13 5.76
CA LYS A 113 -7.09 -11.32 5.42
C LYS A 113 -8.50 -10.89 5.01
N LYS A 114 -8.98 -11.39 3.88
CA LYS A 114 -10.37 -11.11 3.46
C LYS A 114 -11.33 -11.69 4.50
N PRO A 115 -12.23 -10.88 5.08
CA PRO A 115 -13.26 -11.40 5.97
C PRO A 115 -14.31 -12.16 5.15
N ASN A 116 -14.80 -13.25 5.73
CA ASN A 116 -15.96 -13.97 5.22
C ASN A 116 -17.22 -13.20 5.62
N VAL A 117 -18.02 -12.80 4.64
CA VAL A 117 -19.26 -12.07 4.89
C VAL A 117 -20.43 -12.77 4.19
N LEU A 118 -21.56 -12.84 4.90
CA LEU A 118 -22.81 -13.25 4.27
C LEU A 118 -23.24 -12.14 3.30
N PRO A 119 -23.58 -12.45 2.04
CA PRO A 119 -24.09 -11.45 1.12
C PRO A 119 -25.45 -10.93 1.61
N LEU A 120 -25.46 -9.72 2.18
CA LEU A 120 -26.65 -9.02 2.64
C LEU A 120 -27.26 -8.21 1.50
N THR A 121 -27.88 -8.92 0.55
CA THR A 121 -28.73 -8.28 -0.47
C THR A 121 -29.87 -7.51 0.21
N ARG A 122 -30.43 -6.50 -0.46
CA ARG A 122 -31.56 -5.70 0.07
C ARG A 122 -32.71 -6.59 0.53
N SER A 123 -33.03 -7.63 -0.25
CA SER A 123 -34.06 -8.62 0.08
C SER A 123 -33.74 -9.38 1.38
N ARG A 124 -32.51 -9.92 1.50
CA ARG A 124 -32.08 -10.65 2.71
C ARG A 124 -32.07 -9.75 3.95
N ARG A 125 -31.67 -8.48 3.81
CA ARG A 125 -31.72 -7.50 4.90
C ARG A 125 -33.15 -7.26 5.37
N ASN A 126 -34.08 -7.07 4.44
CA ASN A 126 -35.49 -6.89 4.76
C ASN A 126 -36.10 -8.15 5.39
N ALA A 127 -35.78 -9.34 4.89
CA ALA A 127 -36.25 -10.59 5.48
C ALA A 127 -35.78 -10.75 6.94
N ARG A 128 -34.50 -10.48 7.20
CA ARG A 128 -33.94 -10.49 8.57
C ARG A 128 -34.59 -9.45 9.46
N PHE A 129 -34.82 -8.24 8.94
CA PHE A 129 -35.50 -7.18 9.69
C PHE A 129 -36.94 -7.58 10.04
N ARG A 130 -37.71 -8.11 9.08
CA ARG A 130 -39.08 -8.59 9.30
C ARG A 130 -39.13 -9.72 10.31
N PHE A 131 -38.20 -10.68 10.23
CA PHE A 131 -38.08 -11.75 11.21
C PHE A 131 -37.84 -11.18 12.62
N ALA A 132 -36.84 -10.31 12.78
CA ALA A 132 -36.54 -9.69 14.06
C ALA A 132 -37.72 -8.86 14.60
N GLN A 133 -38.47 -8.19 13.72
CA GLN A 133 -39.65 -7.44 14.13
C GLN A 133 -40.80 -8.34 14.58
N ALA A 134 -41.08 -9.41 13.83
CA ALA A 134 -42.15 -10.36 14.12
C ALA A 134 -41.98 -11.05 15.46
N TYR A 135 -40.74 -11.36 15.82
CA TYR A 135 -40.39 -12.08 17.05
C TYR A 135 -39.81 -11.17 18.14
N ARG A 136 -39.94 -9.84 18.01
CA ARG A 136 -39.36 -8.86 18.94
C ARG A 136 -39.89 -9.00 20.37
N SER A 137 -41.16 -9.33 20.53
CA SER A 137 -41.84 -9.44 21.82
C SER A 137 -41.88 -10.85 22.39
N TRP A 138 -41.20 -11.80 21.73
CA TRP A 138 -41.19 -13.19 22.19
C TRP A 138 -40.45 -13.35 23.51
N THR A 139 -41.06 -14.10 24.41
CA THR A 139 -40.51 -14.42 25.73
C THR A 139 -39.60 -15.64 25.65
N VAL A 140 -38.87 -15.93 26.74
CA VAL A 140 -38.02 -17.12 26.83
C VAL A 140 -38.87 -18.40 26.67
N GLU A 141 -40.09 -18.40 27.21
CA GLU A 141 -41.03 -19.52 27.12
C GLU A 141 -41.49 -19.79 25.68
N ASP A 142 -41.62 -18.74 24.86
CA ASP A 142 -41.94 -18.89 23.44
C ASP A 142 -40.76 -19.50 22.67
N TRP A 143 -39.54 -19.03 22.94
CA TRP A 143 -38.32 -19.57 22.31
C TRP A 143 -38.03 -21.02 22.69
N LYS A 144 -38.41 -21.48 23.88
CA LYS A 144 -38.28 -22.89 24.30
C LYS A 144 -39.07 -23.85 23.41
N ARG A 145 -40.07 -23.36 22.68
CA ARG A 145 -40.88 -24.16 21.74
C ARG A 145 -40.26 -24.25 20.35
N VAL A 146 -39.18 -23.50 20.08
CA VAL A 146 -38.49 -23.49 18.80
C VAL A 146 -37.29 -24.42 18.84
N VAL A 147 -37.25 -25.36 17.90
CA VAL A 147 -36.06 -26.18 17.64
C VAL A 147 -35.35 -25.60 16.43
N PHE A 148 -34.09 -25.19 16.61
CA PHE A 148 -33.24 -24.77 15.51
C PHE A 148 -32.46 -25.97 14.97
N THR A 149 -32.57 -26.22 13.68
CA THR A 149 -31.72 -27.15 12.94
C THR A 149 -30.88 -26.34 11.95
N ASP A 150 -29.58 -26.57 11.91
CA ASP A 150 -28.72 -26.03 10.86
C ASP A 150 -27.84 -27.16 10.31
N GLU A 151 -27.47 -27.03 9.05
CA GLU A 151 -26.51 -27.92 8.41
C GLU A 151 -25.12 -27.28 8.47
N THR A 152 -24.12 -28.07 8.84
CA THR A 152 -22.71 -27.67 8.85
C THR A 152 -21.94 -28.30 7.69
N LYS A 153 -21.07 -27.50 7.06
CA LYS A 153 -20.21 -27.95 5.96
C LYS A 153 -18.95 -28.60 6.52
N VAL A 154 -18.68 -29.85 6.15
CA VAL A 154 -17.41 -30.52 6.41
C VAL A 154 -16.65 -30.70 5.09
N ASN A 155 -15.48 -30.06 4.99
CA ASN A 155 -14.61 -30.16 3.82
C ASN A 155 -13.91 -31.53 3.79
N ARG A 156 -14.05 -32.27 2.68
CA ARG A 156 -13.41 -33.59 2.51
C ARG A 156 -11.93 -33.50 2.14
N LEU A 157 -11.54 -32.44 1.43
CA LEU A 157 -10.17 -32.23 0.94
C LEU A 157 -9.80 -30.76 1.02
N GLY A 158 -8.67 -30.46 1.67
CA GLY A 158 -8.11 -29.12 1.75
C GLY A 158 -8.94 -28.11 2.56
N SER A 159 -8.34 -26.94 2.81
CA SER A 159 -9.08 -25.79 3.31
C SER A 159 -9.61 -24.96 2.13
N ASP A 160 -10.66 -24.17 2.34
CA ASP A 160 -11.17 -23.22 1.34
C ASP A 160 -10.15 -22.10 0.99
N GLY A 161 -8.96 -22.13 1.61
CA GLY A 161 -7.84 -21.24 1.32
C GLY A 161 -7.87 -19.94 2.13
N LEU A 162 -6.70 -19.31 2.24
CA LEU A 162 -6.54 -18.01 2.86
C LEU A 162 -6.37 -16.94 1.77
N HIS A 163 -7.37 -16.07 1.63
CA HIS A 163 -7.29 -14.96 0.69
C HIS A 163 -6.91 -13.67 1.39
N TRP A 164 -6.01 -12.92 0.76
CA TRP A 164 -5.58 -11.60 1.22
C TRP A 164 -6.10 -10.51 0.30
N THR A 165 -6.20 -9.31 0.83
CA THR A 165 -6.54 -8.10 0.10
C THR A 165 -5.75 -6.92 0.65
N TRP A 166 -5.67 -5.86 -0.14
CA TRP A 166 -5.12 -4.58 0.29
C TRP A 166 -6.27 -3.60 0.52
N ILE A 167 -6.24 -2.94 1.67
CA ILE A 167 -7.26 -1.98 2.10
C ILE A 167 -6.67 -0.58 2.02
N ASP A 168 -7.48 0.34 1.50
CA ASP A 168 -7.16 1.76 1.42
C ASP A 168 -6.96 2.35 2.83
N PRO A 169 -6.26 3.48 2.98
CA PRO A 169 -6.15 4.20 4.25
C PRO A 169 -7.50 4.63 4.83
N ASP A 170 -8.57 4.66 4.02
CA ASP A 170 -9.94 4.93 4.46
C ASP A 170 -10.54 3.81 5.34
N GLY A 171 -9.91 2.63 5.37
CA GLY A 171 -10.34 1.46 6.14
C GLY A 171 -11.66 0.83 5.67
N LYS A 172 -12.26 1.31 4.58
CA LYS A 172 -13.59 0.85 4.13
C LYS A 172 -13.47 -0.43 3.32
N LEU A 173 -14.13 -1.48 3.80
CA LEU A 173 -14.25 -2.74 3.05
C LEU A 173 -15.16 -2.55 1.84
N ARG A 174 -14.64 -2.86 0.66
CA ARG A 174 -15.41 -2.93 -0.59
C ARG A 174 -15.72 -4.39 -0.92
N GLU A 175 -16.65 -4.64 -1.83
CA GLU A 175 -17.11 -5.99 -2.18
C GLU A 175 -15.96 -6.96 -2.58
N ARG A 176 -14.98 -6.45 -3.31
CA ARG A 176 -13.73 -7.16 -3.65
C ARG A 176 -12.84 -7.54 -2.44
N ASN A 177 -12.94 -6.80 -1.34
CA ASN A 177 -12.12 -6.98 -0.15
C ASN A 177 -12.67 -8.08 0.76
N VAL A 178 -13.86 -8.60 0.47
CA VAL A 178 -14.53 -9.63 1.26
C VAL A 178 -14.69 -10.91 0.44
N ILE A 179 -14.89 -12.03 1.14
CA ILE A 179 -15.31 -13.28 0.51
C ILE A 179 -16.78 -13.46 0.85
N HIS A 180 -17.59 -13.60 -0.19
CA HIS A 180 -18.99 -13.95 -0.02
C HIS A 180 -19.13 -15.44 0.23
N THR A 181 -19.54 -15.81 1.45
CA THR A 181 -19.81 -17.20 1.80
C THR A 181 -21.22 -17.55 1.32
N TYR A 182 -21.30 -18.38 0.28
CA TYR A 182 -22.53 -19.05 -0.13
C TYR A 182 -22.49 -20.47 0.45
N LYS A 183 -23.56 -20.90 1.15
CA LYS A 183 -23.62 -22.21 1.80
C LYS A 183 -23.68 -23.40 0.82
N HIS A 184 -23.63 -23.17 -0.49
CA HIS A 184 -23.92 -24.18 -1.50
C HIS A 184 -22.77 -24.28 -2.52
N GLY A 185 -22.13 -25.45 -2.58
CA GLY A 185 -21.06 -25.79 -3.52
C GLY A 185 -20.69 -27.27 -3.39
N GLY A 186 -20.28 -27.91 -4.49
CA GLY A 186 -19.90 -29.33 -4.49
C GLY A 186 -18.54 -29.60 -3.82
N GLY A 187 -18.33 -30.82 -3.32
CA GLY A 187 -17.05 -31.27 -2.73
C GLY A 187 -16.99 -31.33 -1.20
N SER A 188 -18.08 -30.96 -0.52
CA SER A 188 -18.25 -31.05 0.93
C SER A 188 -19.47 -31.88 1.30
N ILE A 189 -19.45 -32.47 2.50
CA ILE A 189 -20.62 -33.13 3.09
C ILE A 189 -21.30 -32.09 3.97
N MET A 190 -22.62 -32.01 3.86
CA MET A 190 -23.46 -31.27 4.78
C MET A 190 -23.98 -32.28 5.82
N ILE A 191 -23.84 -31.96 7.11
CA ILE A 191 -24.34 -32.75 8.24
C ILE A 191 -25.29 -31.89 9.06
#